data_AF-A0A7S0BUP2-F1
#
_entry.id   AF-A0A7S0BUP2-F1
#
_cell.length_a   1.000
_cell.length_b   1.000
_cell.length_c   1.000
_cell.angle_alpha   90.00
_cell.angle_beta   90.00
_cell.angle_gamma   90.00
#
_symmetry.space_group_name_H-M   'P 1'
#
loop_
_entity.id
_entity.type
_entity.pdbx_description
1 polymer ?
#
loop_
_entity_poly.entity_id
_entity_poly.type
_entity_poly.pdbx_seq_one_letter_code
_entity_poly.pdbx_strand_id
1 'polypeptide(L)'
;MKFVRYMSGRRVLNGLKHARLSEQSVLVKEGVRPRPKILEDSFGRKHTYLRISLTERCYLRCLYCMPEEGIELSPSNDLLTASEIERISRVFLSYGVDKIRLTGGEPLVRKDFDDIVQRLGTYKRDPRYNLKTIAITKNGITLRKKLKTLVDNGCRL
;
A
#
# COMPACT_ATOMS: atom_id res chain seq x y z
N MET A 1 -52.44 6.43 -30.35
CA MET A 1 -52.81 7.72 -30.98
C MET A 1 -52.06 8.83 -30.26
N LYS A 2 -51.26 9.61 -31.00
CA LYS A 2 -50.61 10.93 -30.72
C LYS A 2 -50.60 11.41 -29.25
N PHE A 3 -49.47 11.82 -28.67
CA PHE A 3 -48.88 13.12 -28.97
C PHE A 3 -47.39 13.24 -28.60
N VAL A 4 -46.72 14.02 -29.44
CA VAL A 4 -45.31 14.42 -29.49
C VAL A 4 -45.08 15.70 -28.68
N ARG A 5 -43.86 15.92 -28.16
CA ARG A 5 -43.05 17.18 -28.09
C ARG A 5 -42.12 17.12 -26.85
N TYR A 6 -40.83 17.44 -26.85
CA TYR A 6 -39.88 17.96 -27.85
C TYR A 6 -38.47 17.45 -27.50
N MET A 7 -37.63 17.33 -28.53
CA MET A 7 -36.24 16.89 -28.49
C MET A 7 -35.30 18.09 -28.41
N SER A 8 -34.05 17.87 -27.96
CA SER A 8 -32.86 17.84 -28.85
C SER A 8 -31.63 17.41 -28.02
N GLY A 9 -30.73 16.55 -28.49
CA GLY A 9 -30.65 15.88 -29.78
C GLY A 9 -29.60 14.77 -29.78
N ARG A 10 -30.12 13.55 -30.00
CA ARG A 10 -29.57 12.45 -30.83
C ARG A 10 -28.28 11.76 -30.36
N ARG A 11 -28.46 10.52 -29.90
CA ARG A 11 -28.19 9.25 -30.63
C ARG A 11 -26.70 8.91 -30.51
N VAL A 12 -26.32 7.78 -29.95
CA VAL A 12 -26.70 6.44 -30.39
C VAL A 12 -26.79 5.50 -29.19
N LEU A 13 -28.00 5.03 -28.89
CA LEU A 13 -28.20 3.73 -28.28
C LEU A 13 -27.86 2.67 -29.35
N ASN A 14 -27.18 1.59 -28.98
CA ASN A 14 -27.82 0.27 -28.98
C ASN A 14 -26.83 -0.84 -28.64
N GLY A 15 -27.27 -1.70 -27.71
CA GLY A 15 -26.74 -3.04 -27.55
C GLY A 15 -26.28 -3.31 -26.14
N LEU A 16 -27.22 -3.66 -25.24
CA LEU A 16 -27.10 -4.65 -24.17
C LEU A 16 -28.28 -4.47 -23.21
N LYS A 17 -29.46 -4.94 -23.65
CA LYS A 17 -30.59 -5.21 -22.76
C LYS A 17 -30.38 -6.60 -22.17
N HIS A 18 -30.71 -6.72 -20.88
CA HIS A 18 -30.95 -7.94 -20.09
C HIS A 18 -29.78 -8.53 -19.28
N ALA A 19 -29.54 -7.96 -18.08
CA ALA A 19 -29.38 -8.74 -16.85
C ALA A 19 -29.68 -7.87 -15.61
N ARG A 20 -30.71 -8.27 -14.87
CA ARG A 20 -31.21 -7.82 -13.56
C ARG A 20 -30.33 -6.84 -12.75
N LEU A 21 -30.76 -5.58 -12.77
CA LEU A 21 -30.46 -4.58 -11.74
C LEU A 21 -31.38 -4.83 -10.53
N SER A 22 -30.96 -5.64 -9.54
CA SER A 22 -31.77 -5.79 -8.32
C SER A 22 -31.02 -6.05 -7.00
N GLU A 23 -29.69 -5.92 -6.92
CA GLU A 23 -28.98 -6.14 -5.63
C GLU A 23 -28.01 -5.02 -5.20
N GLN A 24 -27.84 -3.96 -5.99
CA GLN A 24 -26.84 -2.91 -5.68
C GLN A 24 -27.40 -1.57 -5.18
N SER A 25 -28.71 -1.44 -4.98
CA SER A 25 -29.34 -0.15 -4.62
C SER A 25 -29.73 0.01 -3.14
N VAL A 26 -29.26 -0.86 -2.22
CA VAL A 26 -29.62 -0.78 -0.79
C VAL A 26 -28.40 -0.91 0.13
N LEU A 27 -27.39 -0.05 0.02
CA LEU A 27 -26.36 0.14 1.07
C LEU A 27 -25.82 1.58 1.13
N VAL A 28 -26.69 2.59 0.98
CA VAL A 28 -26.36 3.98 1.35
C VAL A 28 -27.38 4.49 2.35
N LYS A 29 -27.52 3.80 3.48
CA LYS A 29 -28.17 4.34 4.68
C LYS A 29 -27.44 3.80 5.92
N GLU A 30 -27.03 4.75 6.76
CA GLU A 30 -26.46 4.59 8.11
C GLU A 30 -25.04 4.02 8.20
N GLY A 31 -24.07 4.93 8.47
CA GLY A 31 -23.09 4.84 9.57
C GLY A 31 -22.17 3.62 9.74
N VAL A 32 -22.28 2.57 8.95
CA VAL A 32 -21.53 1.33 9.10
C VAL A 32 -20.48 1.27 8.00
N ARG A 33 -19.22 1.56 8.36
CA ARG A 33 -18.10 1.21 7.48
C ARG A 33 -18.16 -0.31 7.30
N PRO A 34 -18.30 -0.85 6.08
CA PRO A 34 -18.26 -2.29 5.88
C PRO A 34 -16.96 -2.80 6.51
N ARG A 35 -17.07 -3.83 7.36
CA ARG A 35 -15.89 -4.45 7.97
C ARG A 35 -14.93 -4.77 6.82
N PRO A 36 -13.66 -4.34 6.90
CA PRO A 36 -12.77 -4.45 5.77
C PRO A 36 -12.65 -5.92 5.40
N LYS A 37 -13.19 -6.27 4.22
CA LYS A 37 -13.06 -7.61 3.68
C LYS A 37 -11.58 -7.81 3.41
N ILE A 38 -10.97 -8.74 4.12
CA ILE A 38 -9.56 -9.10 3.92
C ILE A 38 -9.35 -9.36 2.45
N LEU A 39 -8.29 -8.77 1.90
CA LEU A 39 -7.94 -8.94 0.49
C LEU A 39 -7.56 -10.40 0.25
N GLU A 40 -8.31 -11.04 -0.65
CA GLU A 40 -8.22 -12.47 -0.93
C GLU A 40 -8.01 -12.64 -2.44
N ASP A 41 -7.08 -13.51 -2.83
CA ASP A 41 -6.86 -13.83 -4.23
C ASP A 41 -7.78 -14.94 -4.75
N SER A 42 -7.66 -15.27 -6.03
CA SER A 42 -8.45 -16.32 -6.68
C SER A 42 -8.21 -17.73 -6.13
N PHE A 43 -7.17 -17.94 -5.33
CA PHE A 43 -6.85 -19.20 -4.66
C PHE A 43 -7.28 -19.22 -3.19
N GLY A 44 -7.96 -18.17 -2.72
CA GLY A 44 -8.44 -18.07 -1.33
C GLY A 44 -7.35 -17.65 -0.32
N ARG A 45 -6.18 -17.18 -0.77
CA ARG A 45 -5.11 -16.75 0.13
C ARG A 45 -5.39 -15.34 0.64
N LYS A 46 -5.32 -15.16 1.95
CA LYS A 46 -5.51 -13.88 2.64
C LYS A 46 -4.24 -13.06 2.65
N HIS A 47 -4.28 -11.86 2.09
CA HIS A 47 -3.17 -10.91 2.11
C HIS A 47 -3.17 -10.10 3.41
N THR A 48 -2.46 -10.61 4.41
CA THR A 48 -2.34 -9.98 5.73
C THR A 48 -1.09 -9.11 5.88
N TYR A 49 -0.13 -9.20 4.96
CA TYR A 49 1.12 -8.45 5.02
C TYR A 49 1.42 -7.70 3.73
N LEU A 50 1.95 -6.48 3.88
CA LEU A 50 2.45 -5.64 2.79
C LEU A 50 3.97 -5.58 2.86
N ARG A 51 4.65 -5.95 1.78
CA ARG A 51 6.12 -5.82 1.65
C ARG A 51 6.42 -4.64 0.73
N ILE A 52 7.14 -3.65 1.23
CA ILE A 52 7.48 -2.42 0.49
C ILE A 52 8.99 -2.38 0.26
N SER A 53 9.39 -2.43 -1.02
CA SER A 53 10.77 -2.17 -1.44
C SER A 53 10.99 -0.67 -1.52
N LEU A 54 11.88 -0.13 -0.69
CA LEU A 54 12.07 1.31 -0.57
C LEU A 54 13.16 1.86 -1.49
N THR A 55 14.15 1.05 -1.82
CA THR A 55 15.36 1.46 -2.54
C THR A 55 16.06 0.22 -3.09
N GLU A 56 16.79 0.35 -4.18
CA GLU A 56 17.69 -0.68 -4.71
C GLU A 56 19.13 -0.53 -4.17
N ARG A 57 19.44 0.63 -3.58
CA ARG A 57 20.78 0.93 -3.07
C ARG A 57 21.10 0.12 -1.83
N CYS A 58 22.30 -0.43 -1.76
CA CYS A 58 22.84 -1.15 -0.61
C CYS A 58 24.32 -0.78 -0.39
N TYR A 59 24.78 -0.78 0.86
CA TYR A 59 26.21 -0.65 1.17
C TYR A 59 27.01 -1.94 0.90
N LEU A 60 26.33 -3.07 0.71
CA LEU A 60 26.94 -4.37 0.47
C LEU A 60 26.73 -4.83 -0.97
N ARG A 61 27.72 -5.58 -1.47
CA ARG A 61 27.66 -6.33 -2.74
C ARG A 61 27.73 -7.82 -2.44
N CYS A 62 26.61 -8.39 -1.99
CA CYS A 62 26.57 -9.80 -1.62
C CYS A 62 26.56 -10.67 -2.90
N LEU A 63 27.41 -11.70 -2.95
CA LEU A 63 27.56 -12.62 -4.08
C LEU A 63 26.24 -13.16 -4.66
N TYR A 64 25.27 -13.49 -3.80
CA TYR A 64 23.98 -14.05 -4.20
C TYR A 64 22.89 -13.01 -4.52
N CYS A 65 23.18 -11.72 -4.32
CA CYS A 65 22.18 -10.65 -4.37
C CYS A 65 22.53 -9.58 -5.40
N MET A 66 23.78 -9.11 -5.38
CA MET A 66 24.27 -8.07 -6.28
C MET A 66 25.51 -8.60 -6.99
N PRO A 67 25.42 -8.83 -8.32
CA PRO A 67 26.53 -9.38 -9.09
C PRO A 67 27.69 -8.38 -9.18
N GLU A 68 28.86 -8.85 -9.61
CA GLU A 68 30.08 -8.05 -9.65
C GLU A 68 29.95 -6.87 -10.62
N GLU A 69 29.27 -7.09 -11.74
CA GLU A 69 28.94 -6.09 -12.75
C GLU A 69 27.98 -5.01 -12.22
N GLY A 70 27.35 -5.27 -11.07
CA GLY A 70 26.35 -4.40 -10.47
C GLY A 70 24.99 -4.50 -11.14
N ILE A 71 24.08 -3.61 -10.73
CA ILE A 71 22.75 -3.47 -11.31
C ILE A 71 22.55 -2.02 -11.72
N GLU A 72 21.81 -1.81 -12.81
CA GLU A 72 21.33 -0.48 -13.16
C GLU A 72 20.32 -0.03 -12.10
N LEU A 73 20.54 1.16 -11.55
CA LEU A 73 19.71 1.71 -10.48
C LEU A 73 18.66 2.64 -11.07
N SER A 74 17.43 2.49 -10.61
CA SER A 74 16.35 3.38 -10.95
C SER A 74 16.68 4.84 -10.54
N PRO A 75 16.35 5.83 -11.38
CA PRO A 75 16.38 7.24 -11.00
C PRO A 75 15.59 7.48 -9.70
N SER A 76 16.03 8.46 -8.90
CA SER A 76 15.35 8.75 -7.63
C SER A 76 13.90 9.22 -7.81
N ASN A 77 13.54 9.76 -8.98
CA ASN A 77 12.19 10.22 -9.30
C ASN A 77 11.21 9.08 -9.56
N ASP A 78 11.70 7.87 -9.86
CA ASP A 78 10.86 6.70 -10.13
C ASP A 78 10.53 5.93 -8.84
N LEU A 79 11.22 6.27 -7.74
CA LEU A 79 10.95 5.70 -6.43
C LEU A 79 9.79 6.43 -5.77
N LEU A 80 8.85 5.65 -5.21
CA LEU A 80 7.74 6.19 -4.43
C LEU A 80 8.25 7.08 -3.30
N THR A 81 7.67 8.26 -3.16
CA THR A 81 7.91 9.20 -2.06
C THR A 81 7.35 8.68 -0.72
N ALA A 82 7.79 9.24 0.40
CA ALA A 82 7.23 8.91 1.71
C ALA A 82 5.71 9.11 1.80
N SER A 83 5.16 10.14 1.15
CA SER A 83 3.72 10.41 1.10
C SER A 83 2.97 9.36 0.29
N GLU A 84 3.53 8.89 -0.81
CA GLU A 84 2.91 7.83 -1.62
C GLU A 84 2.95 6.48 -0.90
N ILE A 85 4.06 6.16 -0.23
CA ILE A 85 4.19 4.98 0.61
C ILE A 85 3.14 5.01 1.73
N GLU A 86 2.96 6.16 2.39
CA GLU A 86 1.92 6.36 3.39
C GLU A 86 0.52 6.13 2.79
N ARG A 87 0.23 6.75 1.65
CA ARG A 87 -1.07 6.63 0.97
C ARG A 87 -1.40 5.18 0.65
N ILE A 88 -0.44 4.44 0.09
CA ILE A 88 -0.60 3.02 -0.26
C ILE A 88 -0.78 2.19 1.02
N SER A 89 0.05 2.41 2.04
CA SER A 89 -0.04 1.70 3.31
C SER A 89 -1.42 1.88 3.94
N ARG A 90 -1.94 3.11 3.99
CA ARG A 90 -3.29 3.40 4.50
C ARG A 90 -4.38 2.62 3.77
N VAL A 91 -4.29 2.54 2.44
CA VAL A 91 -5.25 1.76 1.63
C VAL A 91 -5.18 0.29 2.02
N PHE A 92 -3.99 -0.33 2.07
CA PHE A 92 -3.86 -1.74 2.44
C PHE A 92 -4.30 -2.04 3.88
N LEU A 93 -4.02 -1.15 4.83
CA LEU A 93 -4.53 -1.26 6.20
C LEU A 93 -6.06 -1.25 6.23
N SER A 94 -6.70 -0.45 5.38
CA SER A 94 -8.16 -0.44 5.23
C SER A 94 -8.72 -1.71 4.57
N TYR A 95 -7.88 -2.59 4.02
CA TYR A 95 -8.25 -3.91 3.50
C TYR A 95 -7.80 -5.06 4.42
N GLY A 96 -7.49 -4.76 5.69
CA GLY A 96 -7.22 -5.78 6.70
C GLY A 96 -5.77 -6.28 6.76
N VAL A 97 -4.84 -5.67 6.02
CA VAL A 97 -3.40 -5.86 6.26
C VAL A 97 -3.07 -5.41 7.69
N ASP A 98 -2.33 -6.23 8.43
CA ASP A 98 -1.94 -5.94 9.82
C ASP A 98 -0.42 -5.90 10.03
N LYS A 99 0.35 -6.17 8.96
CA LYS A 99 1.81 -6.17 8.98
C LYS A 99 2.39 -5.45 7.77
N ILE A 100 3.31 -4.53 8.01
CA ILE A 100 4.09 -3.87 6.97
C ILE A 100 5.56 -4.27 7.14
N ARG A 101 6.21 -4.76 6.08
CA ARG A 101 7.64 -5.06 6.03
C ARG A 101 8.36 -4.12 5.08
N LEU A 102 9.28 -3.32 5.61
CA LEU A 102 10.17 -2.46 4.83
C LEU A 102 11.42 -3.26 4.41
N THR A 103 11.77 -3.17 3.12
CA THR A 103 12.88 -3.90 2.49
C THR A 103 13.42 -3.10 1.29
N GLY A 104 14.17 -3.76 0.40
CA GLY A 104 14.86 -3.20 -0.75
C GLY A 104 16.24 -3.80 -0.85
N GLY A 105 17.21 -3.00 -1.32
CA GLY A 105 18.62 -3.17 -1.01
C GLY A 105 18.82 -3.01 0.50
N GLU A 106 19.23 -1.82 0.94
CA GLU A 106 19.30 -1.49 2.36
C GLU A 106 18.35 -0.32 2.68
N PRO A 107 17.21 -0.57 3.35
CA PRO A 107 16.24 0.47 3.70
C PRO A 107 16.85 1.67 4.41
N LEU A 108 17.82 1.44 5.29
CA LEU A 108 18.42 2.48 6.12
C LEU A 108 19.35 3.43 5.34
N VAL A 109 19.67 3.14 4.07
CA VAL A 109 20.42 4.04 3.17
C VAL A 109 19.54 5.19 2.68
N ARG A 110 18.23 4.98 2.62
CA ARG A 110 17.28 5.94 2.05
C ARG A 110 17.14 7.18 2.94
N LYS A 111 17.22 8.38 2.33
CA LYS A 111 17.31 9.67 3.04
C LYS A 111 16.05 9.98 3.87
N ASP A 112 14.88 9.74 3.31
CA ASP A 112 13.55 9.95 3.93
C ASP A 112 13.03 8.73 4.71
N PHE A 113 13.90 7.75 5.01
CA PHE A 113 13.50 6.55 5.76
C PHE A 113 12.89 6.87 7.13
N ASP A 114 13.44 7.86 7.84
CA ASP A 114 12.93 8.27 9.15
C ASP A 114 11.52 8.87 9.05
N ASP A 115 11.22 9.60 7.97
CA ASP A 115 9.88 10.15 7.71
C ASP A 115 8.89 9.01 7.44
N ILE A 116 9.26 8.04 6.61
CA ILE A 116 8.44 6.84 6.33
C ILE A 116 8.08 6.11 7.63
N VAL A 117 9.08 5.83 8.47
CA VAL A 117 8.86 5.10 9.73
C VAL A 117 8.00 5.91 10.71
N GLN A 118 8.20 7.22 10.80
CA GLN A 118 7.39 8.09 11.65
C GLN A 118 5.93 8.10 11.21
N ARG A 119 5.67 8.26 9.89
CA ARG A 119 4.32 8.19 9.31
C ARG A 119 3.67 6.85 9.62
N LEU A 120 4.33 5.73 9.35
CA LEU A 120 3.77 4.40 9.66
C LEU A 120 3.54 4.20 11.17
N GLY A 121 4.41 4.76 12.01
CA GLY A 121 4.25 4.75 13.46
C GLY A 121 2.97 5.45 13.94
N THR A 122 2.49 6.49 13.25
CA THR A 122 1.21 7.13 13.59
C THR A 122 0.03 6.17 13.38
N TYR A 123 0.00 5.43 12.25
CA TYR A 123 -1.02 4.42 11.97
C TYR A 123 -0.99 3.26 12.96
N LYS A 124 0.20 2.88 13.44
CA LYS A 124 0.33 1.84 14.46
C LYS A 124 -0.26 2.27 15.81
N ARG A 125 -0.19 3.56 16.14
CA ARG A 125 -0.72 4.14 17.39
C ARG A 125 -2.20 4.53 17.29
N ASP A 126 -2.72 4.68 16.09
CA ASP A 126 -4.12 5.07 15.84
C ASP A 126 -5.05 3.85 15.92
N PRO A 127 -6.00 3.81 16.87
CA PRO A 127 -6.91 2.67 17.07
C PRO A 127 -7.86 2.40 15.89
N ARG A 128 -7.96 3.33 14.92
CA ARG A 128 -8.77 3.15 13.71
C ARG A 128 -8.14 2.17 12.72
N TYR A 129 -6.84 1.88 12.85
CA TYR A 129 -6.11 0.98 11.96
C TYR A 129 -5.64 -0.27 12.72
N ASN A 130 -5.63 -1.40 12.04
CA ASN A 130 -5.20 -2.69 12.60
C ASN A 130 -3.70 -2.96 12.35
N LEU A 131 -2.84 -1.93 12.34
CA LEU A 131 -1.41 -2.13 12.09
C LEU A 131 -0.73 -2.67 13.35
N LYS A 132 -0.51 -3.99 13.39
CA LYS A 132 0.13 -4.66 14.53
C LYS A 132 1.64 -4.58 14.45
N THR A 133 2.22 -4.79 13.27
CA THR A 133 3.68 -4.94 13.12
C THR A 133 4.24 -4.10 11.99
N ILE A 134 5.26 -3.29 12.29
CA ILE A 134 6.16 -2.70 11.31
C ILE A 134 7.47 -3.48 11.43
N ALA A 135 7.84 -4.23 10.40
CA ALA A 135 9.05 -5.05 10.35
C ALA A 135 10.04 -4.46 9.35
N ILE A 136 11.33 -4.67 9.57
CA ILE A 136 12.38 -4.17 8.66
C ILE A 136 13.32 -5.32 8.31
N THR A 137 13.73 -5.39 7.04
CA THR A 137 14.76 -6.32 6.57
C THR A 137 15.99 -5.51 6.20
N LYS A 138 17.08 -5.69 6.93
CA LYS A 138 18.32 -4.90 6.81
C LYS A 138 19.55 -5.79 7.01
N ASN A 139 20.69 -5.39 6.49
CA ASN A 139 22.00 -5.98 6.78
C ASN A 139 22.54 -5.59 8.17
N GLY A 140 22.05 -4.49 8.75
CA GLY A 140 22.37 -4.04 10.09
C GLY A 140 23.56 -3.11 10.25
N ILE A 141 24.31 -2.78 9.20
CA ILE A 141 25.51 -1.93 9.25
C ILE A 141 25.24 -0.57 9.90
N THR A 142 24.11 0.06 9.54
CA THR A 142 23.72 1.38 10.05
C THR A 142 22.69 1.33 11.17
N LEU A 143 22.38 0.14 11.71
CA LEU A 143 21.34 -0.04 12.72
C LEU A 143 21.55 0.88 13.93
N ARG A 144 22.77 0.94 14.46
CA ARG A 144 23.06 1.71 15.68
C ARG A 144 22.65 3.18 15.56
N LYS A 145 22.78 3.76 14.36
CA LYS A 145 22.42 5.16 14.08
C LYS A 145 20.90 5.38 14.02
N LYS A 146 20.14 4.34 13.64
CA LYS A 146 18.69 4.41 13.40
C LYS A 146 17.86 3.74 14.49
N LEU A 147 18.50 3.03 15.41
CA LEU A 147 17.85 2.19 16.43
C LEU A 147 16.79 2.95 17.24
N LYS A 148 17.13 4.16 17.70
CA LYS A 148 16.21 5.00 18.49
C LYS A 148 14.92 5.29 17.71
N THR A 149 15.04 5.80 16.49
CA THR A 149 13.90 6.10 15.60
C THR A 149 13.01 4.88 15.37
N LEU A 150 13.61 3.69 15.24
CA LEU A 150 12.88 2.45 15.01
C LEU A 150 12.08 2.02 16.24
N VAL A 151 12.70 2.06 17.42
CA VAL A 151 12.06 1.68 18.69
C VAL A 151 10.95 2.67 19.04
N ASP A 152 11.18 3.97 18.90
CA ASP A 152 10.21 5.03 19.21
C ASP A 152 8.92 4.92 18.36
N ASN A 153 9.03 4.31 17.16
CA ASN A 153 7.90 4.08 16.26
C ASN A 153 7.35 2.65 16.31
N GLY A 154 7.78 1.84 17.27
CA GLY A 154 7.26 0.49 17.49
C GLY A 154 7.60 -0.49 16.35
N CYS A 155 8.74 -0.28 15.68
CA CYS A 155 9.27 -1.23 14.71
C CYS A 155 9.85 -2.46 15.41
N ARG A 156 9.65 -3.62 14.80
CA ARG A 156 10.22 -4.90 15.23
C ARG A 156 11.42 -5.22 14.33
N LEU A 157 12.59 -5.30 14.95
CA LEU A 157 13.88 -5.57 14.30
C LEU A 157 14.06 -7.06 14.00
#